data_AF-A0A382X793-F1
#
_entry.id   AF-A0A382X793-F1
#
_cell.length_a   1.000
_cell.length_b   1.000
_cell.length_c   1.000
_cell.angle_alpha   90.00
_cell.angle_beta   90.00
_cell.angle_gamma   90.00
#
_symmetry.space_group_name_H-M   'P 1'
#
loop_
_entity.id
_entity.type
_entity.pdbx_description
1 polymer ?
#
loop_
_entity_poly.entity_id
_entity_poly.type
_entity_poly.pdbx_seq_one_letter_code
_entity_poly.pdbx_strand_id
1 'polypeptide(L)' 'DIPYGFKLNAFKNIPDDYGVRSPSMWGKGGNPTKILGSRTDINESKFYEFVKKFKDDGATILGGCCEIRPSHINNIAKLK' A
#
# COMPACT_ATOMS: atom_id res chain seq x y z
N ASP A 1 -19.72 9.01 -15.31
CA ASP A 1 -18.33 9.19 -14.87
C ASP A 1 -17.69 7.88 -14.47
N ILE A 2 -16.40 7.71 -14.79
CA ILE A 2 -15.61 6.54 -14.40
C ILE A 2 -15.03 6.80 -13.01
N PRO A 3 -15.23 5.91 -12.01
CA PRO A 3 -14.65 6.08 -10.68
C PRO A 3 -13.11 6.23 -10.72
N TYR A 4 -12.60 7.22 -9.99
CA TYR A 4 -11.17 7.44 -9.80
C TYR A 4 -10.72 6.95 -8.42
N GLY A 5 -9.50 6.47 -8.32
CA GLY A 5 -8.89 6.15 -7.02
C GLY A 5 -7.52 5.52 -7.11
N PHE A 6 -7.05 4.94 -6.00
CA PHE A 6 -5.68 4.47 -5.86
C PHE A 6 -5.55 3.29 -4.89
N LYS A 7 -4.38 2.62 -4.97
CA LYS A 7 -3.88 1.72 -3.93
C LYS A 7 -2.44 2.09 -3.59
N LEU A 8 -2.15 2.33 -2.31
CA LEU A 8 -0.80 2.65 -1.86
C LEU A 8 0.01 1.37 -1.58
N ASN A 9 1.26 1.32 -2.04
CA ASN A 9 2.22 0.26 -1.71
C ASN A 9 3.19 0.75 -0.63
N ALA A 10 3.41 -0.06 0.42
CA ALA A 10 4.26 0.27 1.55
C ALA A 10 5.50 -0.63 1.69
N PHE A 11 5.94 -1.30 0.61
CA PHE A 11 7.30 -1.84 0.56
C PHE A 11 8.33 -0.70 0.62
N LYS A 12 9.48 -0.95 1.24
CA LYS A 12 10.48 0.09 1.51
C LYS A 12 11.47 0.27 0.37
N ASN A 13 11.99 -0.83 -0.14
CA ASN A 13 13.09 -0.87 -1.10
C ASN A 13 12.61 -1.65 -2.33
N ILE A 14 11.92 -0.99 -3.26
CA ILE A 14 11.53 -1.59 -4.56
C ILE A 14 12.58 -1.19 -5.60
N PRO A 15 13.40 -2.12 -6.12
CA PRO A 15 14.29 -1.86 -7.25
C PRO A 15 13.52 -1.49 -8.53
N ASP A 16 14.12 -0.68 -9.39
CA ASP A 16 13.51 -0.28 -10.67
C ASP A 16 13.26 -1.48 -11.60
N ASP A 17 14.10 -2.49 -11.53
CA ASP A 17 14.01 -3.73 -12.30
C ASP A 17 13.28 -4.85 -11.55
N TYR A 18 12.56 -4.53 -10.46
CA TYR A 18 11.84 -5.51 -9.65
C TYR A 18 10.69 -6.15 -10.42
N GLY A 19 11.00 -7.28 -11.08
CA GLY A 19 10.06 -8.13 -11.78
C GLY A 19 9.95 -9.48 -11.09
N VAL A 20 8.74 -9.84 -10.68
CA VAL A 20 8.46 -11.15 -10.08
C VAL A 20 8.31 -12.20 -11.19
N ARG A 21 9.44 -12.70 -11.70
CA ARG A 21 9.48 -13.60 -12.89
C ARG A 21 9.53 -15.10 -12.55
N SER A 22 9.88 -15.44 -11.31
CA SER A 22 9.90 -16.82 -10.81
C SER A 22 9.65 -16.85 -9.31
N PRO A 23 9.11 -17.95 -8.73
CA PRO A 23 8.88 -18.08 -7.27
C PRO A 23 10.10 -17.75 -6.39
N SER A 24 11.31 -18.03 -6.88
CA SER A 24 12.56 -17.69 -6.21
C SER A 24 12.82 -16.18 -6.07
N MET A 25 12.21 -15.35 -6.92
CA MET A 25 12.30 -13.89 -6.90
C MET A 25 11.18 -13.24 -6.07
N TRP A 26 10.19 -14.02 -5.60
CA TRP A 26 9.09 -13.51 -4.77
C TRP A 26 9.59 -13.06 -3.40
N GLY A 27 10.78 -13.50 -2.99
CA GLY A 27 11.39 -13.20 -1.72
C GLY A 27 11.92 -14.47 -1.04
N LYS A 28 12.51 -14.30 0.14
CA LYS A 28 13.07 -15.43 0.88
C LYS A 28 11.93 -16.30 1.43
N GLY A 29 11.84 -17.54 0.95
CA GLY A 29 10.73 -18.44 1.28
C GLY A 29 9.37 -17.95 0.76
N GLY A 30 9.37 -17.18 -0.35
CA GLY A 30 8.15 -16.59 -0.91
C GLY A 30 7.65 -15.34 -0.20
N ASN A 31 8.39 -14.81 0.78
CA ASN A 31 8.03 -13.59 1.50
C ASN A 31 8.81 -12.37 0.95
N PRO A 32 8.17 -11.49 0.15
CA PRO A 32 8.81 -10.32 -0.45
C PRO A 32 9.30 -9.30 0.58
N THR A 33 8.65 -9.21 1.74
CA THR A 33 9.02 -8.29 2.82
C THR A 33 10.44 -8.55 3.34
N LYS A 34 10.98 -9.77 3.18
CA LYS A 34 12.36 -10.10 3.56
C LYS A 34 13.42 -9.43 2.67
N ILE A 35 13.08 -9.07 1.43
CA ILE A 35 13.98 -8.41 0.48
C ILE A 35 13.60 -6.95 0.28
N LEU A 36 12.31 -6.63 0.19
CA LEU A 36 11.81 -5.28 -0.06
C LEU A 36 11.63 -4.46 1.22
N GLY A 37 11.59 -5.10 2.39
CA GLY A 37 11.29 -4.45 3.65
C GLY A 37 9.88 -3.86 3.72
N SER A 38 9.57 -3.19 4.82
CA SER A 38 8.27 -2.55 5.06
C SER A 38 8.50 -1.11 5.53
N ARG A 39 7.66 -0.17 5.07
CA ARG A 39 7.68 1.25 5.47
C ARG A 39 6.97 1.41 6.81
N THR A 40 7.73 1.38 7.90
CA THR A 40 7.20 1.58 9.26
C THR A 40 6.75 3.02 9.54
N ASP A 41 7.17 3.98 8.71
CA ASP A 41 6.73 5.37 8.71
C ASP A 41 5.32 5.55 8.13
N ILE A 42 4.84 4.58 7.34
CA ILE A 42 3.46 4.51 6.88
C ILE A 42 2.67 3.72 7.91
N ASN A 43 2.38 4.36 9.05
CA ASN A 43 1.49 3.84 10.08
C ASN A 43 0.03 4.21 9.77
N GLU A 44 -0.91 3.77 10.63
CA GLU A 44 -2.35 3.98 10.45
C GLU A 44 -2.74 5.46 10.33
N SER A 45 -2.10 6.34 11.10
CA SER A 45 -2.36 7.78 11.06
C SER A 45 -1.84 8.40 9.78
N LYS A 46 -0.60 8.06 9.38
CA LYS A 46 0.02 8.60 8.17
C LYS A 46 -0.73 8.14 6.92
N PHE A 47 -1.09 6.86 6.86
CA PHE A 47 -1.91 6.32 5.78
C PHE A 47 -3.28 7.01 5.70
N TYR A 48 -3.93 7.26 6.86
CA TYR A 48 -5.19 7.98 6.91
C TYR A 48 -5.08 9.41 6.34
N GLU A 49 -4.06 10.17 6.72
CA GLU A 49 -3.81 11.52 6.19
C GLU A 49 -3.69 11.52 4.67
N PHE A 50 -2.89 10.59 4.12
CA PHE A 50 -2.75 10.42 2.67
C PHE A 50 -4.09 10.10 2.02
N VAL A 51 -4.82 9.12 2.55
CA VAL A 51 -6.10 8.68 1.97
C VAL A 51 -7.15 9.78 2.01
N LYS A 52 -7.23 10.53 3.13
CA LYS A 52 -8.14 11.66 3.28
C LYS A 52 -7.88 12.72 2.21
N LYS A 53 -6.61 13.07 1.96
CA LYS A 53 -6.25 14.03 0.92
C LYS A 53 -6.81 13.63 -0.45
N PHE A 54 -6.55 12.40 -0.91
CA PHE A 54 -7.04 11.94 -2.20
C PHE A 54 -8.56 11.81 -2.27
N LYS A 55 -9.21 11.44 -1.17
CA LYS A 55 -10.68 11.44 -1.08
C LYS A 55 -11.23 12.86 -1.25
N ASP A 56 -10.64 13.84 -0.57
CA ASP A 56 -11.05 15.25 -0.65
C ASP A 56 -10.82 15.81 -2.07
N ASP A 57 -9.84 15.26 -2.81
CA ASP A 57 -9.59 15.53 -4.24
C ASP A 57 -10.50 14.72 -5.20
N GLY A 58 -11.48 13.96 -4.69
CA GLY A 58 -12.49 13.26 -5.49
C GLY A 58 -12.26 11.77 -5.75
N ALA A 59 -11.27 11.13 -5.12
CA ALA A 59 -11.10 9.68 -5.21
C ALA A 59 -12.25 8.94 -4.50
N THR A 60 -12.86 7.98 -5.20
CA THR A 60 -13.94 7.12 -4.68
C THR A 60 -13.49 5.69 -4.40
N ILE A 61 -12.30 5.30 -4.89
CA ILE A 61 -11.67 4.00 -4.59
C ILE A 61 -10.43 4.25 -3.74
N LEU A 62 -10.52 3.92 -2.45
CA LEU A 62 -9.49 4.18 -1.44
C LEU A 62 -8.94 2.86 -0.93
N GLY A 63 -7.63 2.64 -1.02
CA GLY A 63 -7.08 1.37 -0.56
C GLY A 63 -5.56 1.30 -0.46
N GLY A 64 -5.12 0.12 -0.05
CA GLY A 64 -3.72 -0.26 0.02
C GLY A 64 -3.44 -1.53 -0.76
N CYS A 65 -2.17 -1.76 -1.03
CA CYS A 65 -1.63 -2.98 -1.62
C CYS A 65 -0.63 -3.58 -0.62
N CYS A 66 0.56 -3.96 -1.08
CA CYS A 66 1.59 -4.59 -0.26
C CYS A 66 1.93 -3.75 0.99
N GLU A 67 2.09 -4.44 2.12
CA GLU A 67 2.41 -3.88 3.44
C GLU A 67 1.41 -2.88 4.02
N ILE A 68 0.27 -2.63 3.38
CA ILE A 68 -0.88 -2.00 4.04
C ILE A 68 -1.68 -3.08 4.76
N ARG A 69 -1.79 -2.93 6.08
CA ARG A 69 -2.38 -3.94 6.98
C ARG A 69 -3.87 -3.66 7.27
N PRO A 70 -4.63 -4.66 7.77
CA PRO A 70 -6.02 -4.46 8.17
C PRO A 70 -6.24 -3.27 9.13
N SER A 71 -5.29 -2.97 10.02
CA SER A 71 -5.36 -1.81 10.92
C SER A 71 -5.42 -0.46 10.17
N HIS A 72 -4.67 -0.32 9.08
CA HIS A 72 -4.70 0.84 8.20
C HIS A 72 -6.07 1.00 7.53
N ILE A 73 -6.60 -0.10 6.98
CA ILE A 73 -7.90 -0.13 6.32
C ILE A 73 -9.03 0.19 7.32
N ASN A 74 -8.96 -0.35 8.53
CA ASN A 74 -9.90 -0.04 9.60
C ASN A 74 -9.89 1.46 9.95
N ASN A 75 -8.73 2.11 9.93
CA ASN A 75 -8.64 3.53 10.24
C ASN A 75 -9.31 4.40 9.17
N ILE A 76 -9.14 4.06 7.89
CA ILE A 76 -9.77 4.80 6.78
C ILE A 76 -11.23 4.43 6.55
N ALA A 77 -11.74 3.36 7.15
CA ALA A 77 -13.16 3.03 7.08
C ALA A 77 -14.07 4.13 7.65
N LYS A 78 -13.52 5.00 8.51
CA LYS A 78 -14.16 6.21 9.05
C LYS A 78 -14.33 7.33 8.03
N LEU A 79 -13.63 7.27 6.90
CA LEU A 79 -13.73 8.23 5.79
C LEU A 79 -14.87 7.87 4.83
N LYS A 80 -15.66 6.83 5.08
CA LYS A 80 -16.82 6.48 4.27
C LYS A 80 -17.95 7.47 4.46
#